data_AF-A0A8J6ZX82-F1
#
_entry.id   AF-A0A8J6ZX82-F1
#
_cell.length_a   1.000
_cell.length_b   1.000
_cell.length_c   1.000
_cell.angle_alpha   90.00
_cell.angle_beta   90.00
_cell.angle_gamma   90.00
#
_symmetry.space_group_name_H-M   'P 1'
#
loop_
_entity.id
_entity.type
_entity.pdbx_description
1 polymer ?
#
loop_
_entity_poly.entity_id
_entity_poly.type
_entity_poly.pdbx_seq_one_letter_code
_entity_poly.pdbx_strand_id
1 'polypeptide(L)'
;MISKIEEKEFQFKPLGMYLVEAELITQNALDTALTAQKLNGKQLGEILAMHGLVKQQTIEYFMENIVLPERQKILKQLSSSDTSDSKYILRVEPTNPIKTEDAIAALQSSHKLEIYLSANKTLKFLLGVVICLALVSLLANFNLYYLPEFDGRNSFRYTFDLNTEGNIPSLYSTAALLFCSILLVIIAQAQKLARNSNFWSWRGLSIVFAGLSLDEFIGLHEKLIKPVRNTFNTSGLLYYAWVIPGAIFVLIFLLVFARFLATLPAKTRQLFFIAGTIYVAGAIGTELVGGYYADYYTENDMIYNIITTVKEVLEMLGIIVFIYSLLSYMSCYIKRVDIRVDILNIKKKRRSS
;
A
#
# COMPACT_ATOMS: atom_id res chain seq x y z
N MET A 1 -10.57 15.31 -56.99
CA MET A 1 -11.72 15.78 -56.19
C MET A 1 -11.91 14.76 -55.07
N ILE A 2 -11.18 14.96 -53.97
CA ILE A 2 -11.14 14.00 -52.85
C ILE A 2 -11.68 14.75 -51.64
N SER A 3 -12.81 14.27 -51.13
CA SER A 3 -13.53 14.79 -49.98
C SER A 3 -12.67 14.72 -48.72
N LYS A 4 -12.40 15.90 -48.12
CA LYS A 4 -11.85 16.03 -46.77
C LYS A 4 -12.76 15.31 -45.79
N ILE A 5 -12.24 14.27 -45.15
CA ILE A 5 -12.83 13.69 -43.94
C ILE A 5 -12.38 14.61 -42.80
N GLU A 6 -13.34 15.28 -42.15
CA GLU A 6 -13.08 16.11 -40.97
C GLU A 6 -12.61 15.24 -39.80
N GLU A 7 -11.37 15.40 -39.39
CA GLU A 7 -10.85 14.88 -38.12
C GLU A 7 -11.56 15.60 -36.97
N LYS A 8 -12.47 14.91 -36.26
CA LYS A 8 -12.98 15.39 -34.97
C LYS A 8 -11.90 15.22 -33.91
N GLU A 9 -11.10 16.27 -33.69
CA GLU A 9 -10.30 16.40 -32.45
C GLU A 9 -11.25 16.40 -31.25
N PHE A 10 -11.25 15.32 -30.46
CA PHE A 10 -11.94 15.29 -29.18
C PHE A 10 -11.13 16.10 -28.14
N GLN A 11 -11.31 17.42 -28.13
CA GLN A 11 -10.76 18.26 -27.06
C GLN A 11 -11.68 18.24 -25.84
N PHE A 12 -11.14 17.82 -24.69
CA PHE A 12 -11.88 17.91 -23.43
C PHE A 12 -12.13 19.37 -23.08
N LYS A 13 -13.40 19.73 -22.95
CA LYS A 13 -13.79 21.06 -22.52
C LYS A 13 -13.25 21.35 -21.10
N PRO A 14 -12.55 22.48 -20.89
CA PRO A 14 -11.99 22.83 -19.60
C PRO A 14 -13.05 23.39 -18.66
N LEU A 15 -12.84 23.27 -17.33
CA LEU A 15 -13.77 23.73 -16.29
C LEU A 15 -14.19 25.20 -16.48
N GLY A 16 -13.24 26.07 -16.83
CA GLY A 16 -13.51 27.50 -17.07
C GLY A 16 -14.59 27.74 -18.13
N MET A 17 -14.62 26.92 -19.18
CA MET A 17 -15.61 27.06 -20.26
C MET A 17 -17.02 26.68 -19.79
N TYR A 18 -17.15 25.65 -18.94
CA TYR A 18 -18.45 25.30 -18.35
C TYR A 18 -18.99 26.41 -17.44
N LEU A 19 -18.10 27.08 -16.70
CA LEU A 19 -18.50 28.17 -15.82
C LEU A 19 -18.90 29.44 -16.60
N VAL A 20 -18.24 29.70 -17.74
CA VAL A 20 -18.62 30.80 -18.63
C VAL A 20 -19.96 30.52 -19.31
N GLU A 21 -20.16 29.30 -19.84
CA GLU A 21 -21.43 28.94 -20.48
C GLU A 21 -22.62 28.85 -19.52
N ALA A 22 -22.38 28.50 -18.26
CA ALA A 22 -23.39 28.55 -17.21
C ALA A 22 -23.64 29.98 -16.69
N GLU A 23 -23.02 31.00 -17.30
CA GLU A 23 -23.08 32.42 -16.90
C GLU A 23 -22.67 32.65 -15.44
N LEU A 24 -21.91 31.73 -14.84
CA LEU A 24 -21.43 31.84 -13.46
C LEU A 24 -20.19 32.72 -13.35
N ILE A 25 -19.41 32.84 -14.43
CA ILE A 25 -18.28 33.77 -14.55
C ILE A 25 -18.27 34.39 -15.94
N THR A 26 -17.66 35.58 -16.07
CA THR A 26 -17.44 36.22 -17.37
C THR A 26 -16.13 35.73 -18.00
N GLN A 27 -16.00 35.85 -19.33
CA GLN A 27 -14.76 35.53 -20.05
C GLN A 27 -13.56 36.32 -19.50
N ASN A 28 -13.76 37.59 -19.16
CA ASN A 28 -12.73 38.44 -18.57
C ASN A 28 -12.28 37.95 -17.17
N ALA A 29 -13.23 37.48 -16.36
CA ALA A 29 -12.92 36.89 -15.06
C ALA A 29 -12.16 35.56 -15.19
N LEU A 30 -12.48 34.76 -16.21
CA LEU A 30 -11.75 33.54 -16.55
C LEU A 30 -10.31 33.85 -16.96
N ASP A 31 -10.10 34.83 -17.85
CA ASP A 31 -8.76 35.21 -18.33
C ASP A 31 -7.87 35.75 -17.18
N THR A 32 -8.48 36.51 -16.27
CA THR A 32 -7.81 37.00 -15.05
C THR A 32 -7.41 35.83 -14.14
N ALA A 33 -8.31 34.87 -13.94
CA ALA A 33 -8.03 33.69 -13.13
C ALA A 33 -6.97 32.76 -13.75
N LEU A 34 -6.96 32.63 -15.08
CA LEU A 34 -5.92 31.89 -15.83
C LEU A 34 -4.56 32.57 -15.75
N THR A 35 -4.53 33.91 -15.75
CA THR A 35 -3.30 34.67 -15.56
C THR A 35 -2.77 34.48 -14.13
N ALA A 36 -3.65 34.56 -13.13
CA ALA A 36 -3.29 34.25 -11.74
C ALA A 36 -2.79 32.81 -11.59
N GLN A 37 -3.41 31.84 -12.26
CA GLN A 37 -3.00 30.43 -12.26
C GLN A 37 -1.57 30.25 -12.76
N LYS A 38 -1.17 30.96 -13.82
CA LYS A 38 0.20 30.91 -14.34
C LYS A 38 1.23 31.46 -13.35
N LEU A 39 0.84 32.42 -12.51
CA LEU A 39 1.73 33.05 -11.53
C LEU A 39 1.84 32.26 -10.22
N ASN A 40 0.77 31.60 -9.78
CA ASN A 40 0.70 30.96 -8.46
C ASN A 40 0.66 29.42 -8.47
N GLY A 41 0.47 28.80 -9.64
CA GLY A 41 0.41 27.35 -9.80
C GLY A 41 -0.80 26.67 -9.12
N LYS A 42 -1.77 27.44 -8.63
CA LYS A 42 -2.98 26.89 -7.97
C LYS A 42 -3.99 26.35 -8.98
N GLN A 43 -4.94 25.54 -8.51
CA GLN A 43 -6.02 25.06 -9.38
C GLN A 43 -6.97 26.21 -9.74
N LEU A 44 -7.45 26.25 -10.99
CA LEU A 44 -8.35 27.31 -11.47
C LEU A 44 -9.59 27.46 -10.59
N GLY A 45 -10.18 26.35 -10.15
CA GLY A 45 -11.32 26.36 -9.24
C GLY A 45 -11.01 27.01 -7.88
N GLU A 46 -9.86 26.70 -7.29
CA GLU A 46 -9.42 27.31 -6.02
C GLU A 46 -9.22 28.83 -6.19
N ILE A 47 -8.70 29.27 -7.33
CA ILE A 47 -8.50 30.70 -7.61
C ILE A 47 -9.84 31.42 -7.74
N LEU A 48 -10.80 30.84 -8.46
CA LEU A 48 -12.14 31.42 -8.62
C LEU A 48 -12.89 31.51 -7.28
N ALA A 49 -12.75 30.50 -6.42
CA ALA A 49 -13.32 30.53 -5.08
C ALA A 49 -12.65 31.56 -4.16
N MET A 50 -11.33 31.63 -4.19
CA MET A 50 -10.55 32.57 -3.36
C MET A 50 -10.85 34.04 -3.69
N HIS A 51 -11.14 34.34 -4.96
CA HIS A 51 -11.52 35.70 -5.40
C HIS A 51 -13.02 35.98 -5.26
N GLY A 52 -13.80 35.06 -4.66
CA GLY A 52 -15.23 35.23 -4.44
C GLY A 52 -16.08 35.21 -5.72
N LEU A 53 -15.50 34.80 -6.85
CA LEU A 53 -16.19 34.78 -8.15
C LEU A 53 -17.21 33.64 -8.23
N VAL A 54 -16.90 32.51 -7.60
CA VAL A 54 -17.78 31.33 -7.54
C VAL A 54 -17.61 30.67 -6.17
N LYS A 55 -18.68 30.18 -5.54
CA LYS A 55 -18.56 29.45 -4.27
C LYS A 55 -17.82 28.12 -4.48
N GLN A 56 -17.00 27.73 -3.52
CA GLN A 56 -16.30 26.44 -3.55
C GLN A 56 -17.26 25.26 -3.77
N GLN A 57 -18.44 25.28 -3.14
CA GLN A 57 -19.46 24.24 -3.33
C GLN A 57 -19.98 24.16 -4.77
N THR A 58 -20.08 25.29 -5.47
CA THR A 58 -20.52 25.33 -6.88
C THR A 58 -19.47 24.72 -7.80
N ILE A 59 -18.19 24.93 -7.50
CA ILE A 59 -17.07 24.34 -8.26
C ILE A 59 -17.03 22.82 -8.09
N GLU A 60 -17.19 22.36 -6.85
CA GLU A 60 -17.27 20.93 -6.51
C GLU A 60 -18.48 20.28 -7.20
N TYR A 61 -19.64 20.92 -7.16
CA TYR A 61 -20.85 20.45 -7.84
C TYR A 61 -20.64 20.29 -9.36
N PHE A 62 -20.05 21.28 -10.03
CA PHE A 62 -19.79 21.22 -11.47
C PHE A 62 -18.78 20.12 -11.82
N MET A 63 -17.75 19.94 -10.99
CA MET A 63 -16.77 18.87 -11.20
C MET A 63 -17.40 17.49 -11.07
N GLU A 64 -18.16 17.25 -10.00
CA GLU A 64 -18.75 15.95 -9.69
C GLU A 64 -19.89 15.57 -10.64
N ASN A 65 -20.78 16.52 -10.95
CA ASN A 65 -22.04 16.22 -11.63
C ASN A 65 -22.02 16.50 -13.14
N ILE A 66 -21.08 17.31 -13.63
CA ILE A 66 -21.05 17.73 -15.05
C ILE A 66 -19.74 17.31 -15.69
N VAL A 67 -18.60 17.82 -15.21
CA VAL A 67 -17.32 17.68 -15.90
C VAL A 67 -16.77 16.25 -15.86
N LEU A 68 -16.74 15.61 -14.69
CA LEU A 68 -16.19 14.24 -14.57
C LEU A 68 -17.05 13.19 -15.29
N PRO A 69 -18.40 13.20 -15.19
CA PRO A 69 -19.25 12.27 -15.93
C PRO A 69 -19.13 12.41 -17.45
N GLU A 70 -19.04 13.64 -17.97
CA GLU A 70 -18.90 13.89 -19.41
C GLU A 70 -17.55 13.39 -19.94
N ARG A 71 -16.46 13.64 -19.21
CA ARG A 71 -15.14 13.08 -19.54
C ARG A 71 -15.13 11.56 -19.52
N GLN A 72 -15.80 10.94 -18.55
CA GLN A 72 -15.91 9.49 -18.47
C GLN A 72 -16.72 8.89 -19.63
N LYS A 73 -17.77 9.57 -20.10
CA LYS A 73 -18.53 9.15 -21.29
C LYS A 73 -17.65 9.17 -22.55
N ILE A 74 -16.89 10.25 -22.75
CA ILE A 74 -15.96 10.40 -23.88
C ILE A 74 -14.86 9.32 -23.81
N LEU A 75 -14.26 9.10 -22.64
CA LEU A 75 -13.23 8.07 -22.45
C LEU A 75 -13.77 6.66 -22.65
N LYS A 76 -15.01 6.38 -22.23
CA LYS A 76 -15.66 5.09 -22.50
C LYS A 76 -15.92 4.89 -23.99
N GLN A 77 -16.37 5.92 -24.70
CA GLN A 77 -16.56 5.88 -26.15
C GLN A 77 -15.25 5.63 -26.90
N LEU A 78 -14.16 6.28 -26.50
CA LEU A 78 -12.81 6.06 -27.04
C LEU A 78 -12.28 4.65 -26.73
N SER A 79 -12.58 4.10 -25.54
CA SER A 79 -12.15 2.74 -25.18
C SER A 79 -12.95 1.62 -25.86
N SER A 80 -14.14 1.93 -26.38
CA SER A 80 -14.98 0.95 -27.10
C SER A 80 -14.71 0.88 -28.60
N SER A 81 -13.87 1.78 -29.15
CA SER A 81 -13.57 1.84 -30.59
C SER A 81 -12.22 1.25 -31.00
N ASP A 82 -11.33 0.88 -30.07
CA ASP A 82 -9.97 0.44 -30.40
C ASP A 82 -9.68 -1.00 -29.94
N THR A 83 -9.96 -1.97 -30.81
CA THR A 83 -9.17 -3.21 -30.90
C THR A 83 -8.20 -3.08 -32.07
N SER A 84 -7.03 -2.46 -31.85
CA SER A 84 -5.80 -2.69 -32.63
C SER A 84 -4.67 -1.84 -32.05
N ASP A 85 -3.48 -2.42 -32.01
CA ASP A 85 -2.19 -1.79 -31.68
C ASP A 85 -2.04 -0.35 -32.20
N SER A 86 -1.58 0.56 -31.33
CA SER A 86 -0.27 1.22 -31.49
C SER A 86 -0.15 2.48 -30.62
N LYS A 87 0.93 2.46 -29.86
CA LYS A 87 1.82 3.55 -29.46
C LYS A 87 1.75 4.80 -30.37
N TYR A 88 0.99 5.83 -30.00
CA TYR A 88 1.16 7.18 -30.54
C TYR A 88 1.26 8.22 -29.43
N ILE A 89 2.46 8.82 -29.38
CA ILE A 89 2.85 9.96 -28.57
C ILE A 89 2.15 11.20 -29.16
N LEU A 90 1.39 11.91 -28.33
CA LEU A 90 0.86 13.25 -28.63
C LEU A 90 2.04 14.23 -28.81
N ARG A 91 2.42 14.49 -30.06
CA ARG A 91 3.21 15.66 -30.46
C ARG A 91 2.24 16.82 -30.63
N VAL A 92 2.36 17.85 -29.79
CA VAL A 92 1.85 19.18 -30.06
C VAL A 92 3.04 20.03 -30.50
N GLU A 93 3.00 20.57 -31.72
CA GLU A 93 3.99 21.55 -32.18
C GLU A 93 3.86 22.86 -31.40
N PRO A 94 4.96 23.44 -30.89
CA PRO A 94 4.95 24.76 -30.29
C PRO A 94 5.01 25.84 -31.38
N THR A 95 4.01 26.72 -31.41
CA THR A 95 4.13 28.01 -32.08
C THR A 95 4.94 28.96 -31.20
N ASN A 96 5.99 29.53 -31.82
CA ASN A 96 6.98 30.50 -31.34
C ASN A 96 8.27 30.00 -30.66
N PRO A 97 9.42 30.62 -31.00
CA PRO A 97 10.75 30.10 -30.69
C PRO A 97 11.08 30.32 -29.22
N ILE A 98 11.05 29.22 -28.46
CA ILE A 98 11.54 29.16 -27.08
C ILE A 98 13.06 29.37 -27.13
N LYS A 99 13.56 30.36 -26.39
CA LYS A 99 14.99 30.58 -26.17
C LYS A 99 15.60 29.29 -25.62
N THR A 100 16.70 28.85 -26.21
CA THR A 100 17.35 27.55 -25.98
C THR A 100 17.74 27.30 -24.51
N GLU A 101 17.76 28.34 -23.68
CA GLU A 101 18.03 28.30 -22.25
C GLU A 101 16.83 27.78 -21.42
N ASP A 102 15.58 28.05 -21.83
CA ASP A 102 14.37 27.59 -21.13
C ASP A 102 14.03 26.12 -21.45
N ALA A 103 14.41 25.63 -22.63
CA ALA A 103 14.23 24.25 -23.03
C ALA A 103 15.10 23.28 -22.20
N ILE A 104 16.31 23.71 -21.83
CA ILE A 104 17.23 22.92 -20.99
C ILE A 104 16.73 22.86 -19.53
N ALA A 105 16.10 23.93 -19.04
CA ALA A 105 15.45 23.93 -17.73
C ALA A 105 14.18 23.05 -17.68
N ALA A 106 13.39 23.04 -18.76
CA ALA A 106 12.20 22.18 -18.88
C ALA A 106 12.55 20.68 -18.96
N LEU A 107 13.65 20.34 -19.63
CA LEU A 107 14.20 18.97 -19.71
C LEU A 107 14.82 18.47 -18.38
N GLN A 108 15.08 19.38 -17.42
CA GLN A 108 15.56 19.04 -16.08
C GLN A 108 14.42 18.89 -15.04
N SER A 109 13.15 19.08 -15.44
CA SER A 109 12.01 18.82 -14.55
C SER A 109 11.83 17.31 -14.36
N SER A 110 12.40 16.82 -13.26
CA SER A 110 12.32 15.44 -12.76
C SER A 110 10.94 14.82 -12.99
N HIS A 111 10.89 13.61 -13.56
CA HIS A 111 9.70 12.76 -13.50
C HIS A 111 9.22 12.65 -12.05
N LYS A 112 8.23 13.46 -11.68
CA LYS A 112 7.62 13.42 -10.35
C LYS A 112 6.63 12.25 -10.37
N LEU A 113 7.08 11.09 -9.93
CA LEU A 113 6.22 9.92 -9.77
C LEU A 113 5.30 10.17 -8.57
N GLU A 114 4.05 10.57 -8.82
CA GLU A 114 3.04 10.75 -7.78
C GLU A 114 2.26 9.42 -7.59
N ILE A 115 2.59 8.67 -6.54
CA ILE A 115 1.87 7.44 -6.18
C ILE A 115 0.75 7.78 -5.19
N TYR A 116 -0.50 7.53 -5.58
CA TYR A 116 -1.68 7.72 -4.73
C TYR A 116 -2.09 6.40 -4.06
N LEU A 117 -1.72 6.21 -2.80
CA LEU A 117 -2.19 5.07 -1.99
C LEU A 117 -3.48 5.41 -1.25
N SER A 118 -4.55 4.68 -1.52
CA SER A 118 -5.83 4.79 -0.82
C SER A 118 -5.99 3.62 0.15
N ALA A 119 -6.09 3.90 1.46
CA ALA A 119 -6.23 2.89 2.52
C ALA A 119 -7.30 1.82 2.20
N ASN A 120 -8.50 2.24 1.78
CA ASN A 120 -9.60 1.33 1.44
C ASN A 120 -9.32 0.45 0.22
N LYS A 121 -8.60 0.96 -0.79
CA LYS A 121 -8.28 0.22 -2.01
C LYS A 121 -7.18 -0.80 -1.73
N THR A 122 -6.16 -0.39 -0.97
CA THR A 122 -5.08 -1.27 -0.51
C THR A 122 -5.64 -2.40 0.36
N LEU A 123 -6.53 -2.10 1.30
CA LEU A 123 -7.21 -3.10 2.14
C LEU A 123 -7.92 -4.16 1.30
N LYS A 124 -8.80 -3.75 0.37
CA LYS A 124 -9.56 -4.68 -0.48
C LYS A 124 -8.65 -5.52 -1.37
N PHE A 125 -7.60 -4.93 -1.92
CA PHE A 125 -6.62 -5.63 -2.73
C PHE A 125 -5.90 -6.71 -1.92
N LEU A 126 -5.33 -6.35 -0.76
CA LEU A 126 -4.61 -7.30 0.08
C LEU A 126 -5.52 -8.43 0.59
N LEU A 127 -6.76 -8.11 0.97
CA LEU A 127 -7.73 -9.11 1.38
C LEU A 127 -8.06 -10.09 0.24
N GLY A 128 -8.23 -9.60 -0.98
CA GLY A 128 -8.44 -10.45 -2.16
C GLY A 128 -7.25 -11.39 -2.42
N VAL A 129 -6.01 -10.91 -2.23
CA VAL A 129 -4.80 -11.73 -2.33
C VAL A 129 -4.79 -12.83 -1.27
N VAL A 130 -5.05 -12.52 0.00
CA VAL A 130 -5.07 -13.51 1.09
C VAL A 130 -6.14 -14.58 0.86
N ILE A 131 -7.35 -14.19 0.46
CA ILE A 131 -8.42 -15.14 0.14
C ILE A 131 -7.99 -16.07 -1.01
N CYS A 132 -7.37 -15.51 -2.05
CA CYS A 132 -6.86 -16.31 -3.16
C CYS A 132 -5.78 -17.30 -2.69
N LEU A 133 -4.78 -16.84 -1.94
CA LEU A 133 -3.71 -17.69 -1.40
C LEU A 133 -4.26 -18.81 -0.51
N ALA A 134 -5.22 -18.50 0.38
CA ALA A 134 -5.85 -19.50 1.24
C ALA A 134 -6.63 -20.56 0.44
N LEU A 135 -7.39 -20.14 -0.57
CA LEU A 135 -8.12 -21.09 -1.43
C LEU A 135 -7.17 -21.98 -2.23
N VAL A 136 -6.10 -21.41 -2.80
CA VAL A 136 -5.10 -22.18 -3.56
C VAL A 136 -4.34 -23.13 -2.64
N SER A 137 -3.98 -22.70 -1.42
CA SER A 137 -3.35 -23.55 -0.41
C SER A 137 -4.25 -24.73 -0.02
N LEU A 138 -5.52 -24.50 0.27
CA LEU A 138 -6.48 -25.55 0.60
C LEU A 138 -6.66 -26.53 -0.56
N LEU A 139 -6.73 -26.02 -1.80
CA LEU A 139 -6.79 -26.85 -2.99
C LEU A 139 -5.52 -27.70 -3.12
N ALA A 140 -4.33 -27.12 -2.95
CA ALA A 140 -3.06 -27.83 -3.03
C ALA A 140 -2.96 -28.95 -1.98
N ASN A 141 -3.40 -28.68 -0.76
CA ASN A 141 -3.49 -29.66 0.31
C ASN A 141 -4.52 -30.77 0.00
N PHE A 142 -5.69 -30.41 -0.53
CA PHE A 142 -6.71 -31.38 -0.95
C PHE A 142 -6.19 -32.35 -2.02
N ASN A 143 -5.46 -31.84 -3.00
CA ASN A 143 -4.82 -32.67 -4.03
C ASN A 143 -3.84 -33.70 -3.43
N LEU A 144 -3.12 -33.34 -2.36
CA LEU A 144 -2.17 -34.27 -1.72
C LEU A 144 -2.89 -35.42 -1.01
N TYR A 145 -3.94 -35.13 -0.24
CA TYR A 145 -4.56 -36.13 0.64
C TYR A 145 -5.67 -36.96 -0.02
N TYR A 146 -6.34 -36.43 -1.06
CA TYR A 146 -7.54 -37.06 -1.60
C TYR A 146 -7.45 -37.48 -3.07
N LEU A 147 -6.47 -36.98 -3.83
CA LEU A 147 -6.30 -37.36 -5.23
C LEU A 147 -5.11 -38.31 -5.45
N PRO A 148 -5.19 -39.17 -6.49
CA PRO A 148 -4.05 -39.98 -6.92
C PRO A 148 -2.81 -39.14 -7.22
N GLU A 149 -1.64 -39.77 -7.20
CA GLU A 149 -0.40 -39.09 -7.54
C GLU A 149 -0.41 -38.65 -9.01
N PHE A 150 0.05 -37.42 -9.26
CA PHE A 150 0.24 -36.87 -10.60
C PHE A 150 1.48 -35.98 -10.63
N ASP A 151 2.05 -35.82 -11.82
CA ASP A 151 3.27 -35.04 -12.02
C ASP A 151 3.08 -33.58 -11.59
N GLY A 152 3.99 -33.08 -10.76
CA GLY A 152 3.95 -31.70 -10.26
C GLY A 152 3.06 -31.46 -9.04
N ARG A 153 2.34 -32.46 -8.51
CA ARG A 153 1.52 -32.33 -7.30
C ARG A 153 2.30 -31.75 -6.10
N ASN A 154 3.47 -32.31 -5.82
CA ASN A 154 4.30 -31.89 -4.68
C ASN A 154 4.88 -30.49 -4.89
N SER A 155 5.27 -30.15 -6.12
CA SER A 155 5.75 -28.80 -6.47
C SER A 155 4.65 -27.77 -6.33
N PHE A 156 3.41 -28.11 -6.74
CA PHE A 156 2.25 -27.24 -6.58
C PHE A 156 1.95 -26.98 -5.10
N ARG A 157 1.97 -28.03 -4.25
CA ARG A 157 1.85 -27.87 -2.79
C ARG A 157 2.96 -26.97 -2.25
N TYR A 158 4.23 -27.31 -2.48
CA TYR A 158 5.35 -26.53 -1.96
C TYR A 158 5.26 -25.03 -2.30
N THR A 159 4.79 -24.71 -3.51
CA THR A 159 4.70 -23.32 -4.01
C THR A 159 3.59 -22.50 -3.34
N PHE A 160 2.48 -23.13 -2.95
CA PHE A 160 1.26 -22.43 -2.52
C PHE A 160 0.75 -22.82 -1.13
N ASP A 161 1.36 -23.80 -0.47
CA ASP A 161 0.99 -24.22 0.87
C ASP A 161 1.34 -23.14 1.89
N LEU A 162 0.33 -22.62 2.59
CA LEU A 162 0.50 -21.56 3.59
C LEU A 162 1.42 -21.98 4.73
N ASN A 163 1.44 -23.28 5.07
CA ASN A 163 2.27 -23.81 6.16
C ASN A 163 3.75 -24.00 5.78
N THR A 164 4.13 -23.80 4.51
CA THR A 164 5.51 -24.00 4.07
C THR A 164 6.21 -22.65 3.97
N GLU A 165 7.38 -22.52 4.62
CA GLU A 165 8.24 -21.36 4.46
C GLU A 165 9.02 -21.37 3.14
N GLY A 166 9.37 -20.18 2.64
CA GLY A 166 10.20 -20.02 1.44
C GLY A 166 9.44 -20.16 0.12
N ASN A 167 8.15 -19.80 0.10
CA ASN A 167 7.27 -19.91 -1.05
C ASN A 167 6.49 -18.61 -1.33
N ILE A 168 5.45 -18.67 -2.18
CA ILE A 168 4.69 -17.47 -2.58
C ILE A 168 3.93 -16.86 -1.38
N PRO A 169 3.15 -17.63 -0.59
CA PRO A 169 2.54 -17.11 0.62
C PRO A 169 3.51 -16.46 1.63
N SER A 170 4.62 -17.12 1.97
CA SER A 170 5.56 -16.57 2.95
C SER A 170 6.27 -15.31 2.41
N LEU A 171 6.53 -15.25 1.09
CA LEU A 171 7.01 -14.02 0.44
C LEU A 171 6.00 -12.88 0.54
N TYR A 172 4.70 -13.17 0.42
CA TYR A 172 3.65 -12.17 0.62
C TYR A 172 3.67 -11.63 2.06
N SER A 173 3.67 -12.51 3.07
CA SER A 173 3.73 -12.12 4.49
C SER A 173 4.98 -11.28 4.78
N THR A 174 6.14 -11.73 4.30
CA THR A 174 7.42 -11.01 4.39
C THR A 174 7.29 -9.60 3.80
N ALA A 175 6.77 -9.48 2.57
CA ALA A 175 6.62 -8.20 1.90
C ALA A 175 5.62 -7.28 2.59
N ALA A 176 4.53 -7.83 3.14
CA ALA A 176 3.50 -7.08 3.85
C ALA A 176 4.03 -6.52 5.19
N LEU A 177 4.80 -7.31 5.94
CA LEU A 177 5.49 -6.86 7.16
C LEU A 177 6.56 -5.81 6.86
N LEU A 178 7.36 -6.01 5.81
CA LEU A 178 8.33 -5.01 5.35
C LEU A 178 7.64 -3.71 4.93
N PHE A 179 6.50 -3.80 4.25
CA PHE A 179 5.71 -2.64 3.88
C PHE A 179 5.19 -1.89 5.11
N CYS A 180 4.73 -2.59 6.16
CA CYS A 180 4.41 -1.98 7.45
C CYS A 180 5.62 -1.24 8.03
N SER A 181 6.80 -1.87 8.03
CA SER A 181 8.05 -1.24 8.50
C SER A 181 8.36 0.05 7.74
N ILE A 182 8.23 0.06 6.41
CA ILE A 182 8.44 1.24 5.57
C ILE A 182 7.44 2.35 5.90
N LEU A 183 6.15 2.03 6.01
CA LEU A 183 5.11 3.00 6.40
C LEU A 183 5.40 3.61 7.78
N LEU A 184 5.83 2.79 8.74
CA LEU A 184 6.22 3.23 10.08
C LEU A 184 7.42 4.17 10.05
N VAL A 185 8.44 3.91 9.23
CA VAL A 185 9.57 4.83 9.04
C VAL A 185 9.10 6.15 8.46
N ILE A 186 8.22 6.13 7.45
CA ILE A 186 7.66 7.36 6.84
C ILE A 186 6.92 8.18 7.90
N ILE A 187 6.07 7.54 8.71
CA ILE A 187 5.35 8.18 9.82
C ILE A 187 6.33 8.73 10.86
N ALA A 188 7.37 7.98 11.22
CA ALA A 188 8.41 8.44 12.13
C ALA A 188 9.06 9.72 11.61
N GLN A 189 9.49 9.75 10.35
CA GLN A 189 10.14 10.93 9.77
C GLN A 189 9.19 12.15 9.74
N ALA A 190 7.91 11.94 9.44
CA ALA A 190 6.92 13.01 9.53
C ALA A 190 6.78 13.56 10.96
N GLN A 191 6.79 12.69 11.98
CA GLN A 191 6.76 13.10 13.39
C GLN A 191 8.03 13.83 13.82
N LYS A 192 9.19 13.43 13.29
CA LYS A 192 10.46 14.11 13.53
C LYS A 192 10.44 15.54 13.00
N LEU A 193 9.93 15.73 11.79
CA LEU A 193 9.77 17.06 11.17
C LEU A 193 8.80 17.93 11.96
N ALA A 194 7.73 17.34 12.50
CA ALA A 194 6.79 18.00 13.40
C ALA A 194 7.31 18.24 14.83
N ARG A 195 8.59 17.89 15.13
CA ARG A 195 9.22 17.98 16.46
C ARG A 195 8.45 17.25 17.56
N ASN A 196 7.76 16.16 17.22
CA ASN A 196 7.03 15.35 18.19
C ASN A 196 7.94 14.27 18.81
N SER A 197 7.88 14.12 20.14
CA SER A 197 8.69 13.15 20.88
C SER A 197 8.37 11.69 20.53
N ASN A 198 7.17 11.44 19.99
CA ASN A 198 6.71 10.12 19.55
C ASN A 198 7.53 9.54 18.39
N PHE A 199 8.44 10.31 17.77
CA PHE A 199 9.37 9.84 16.73
C PHE A 199 10.05 8.51 17.11
N TRP A 200 10.58 8.41 18.33
CA TRP A 200 11.33 7.24 18.77
C TRP A 200 10.46 5.99 18.86
N SER A 201 9.20 6.12 19.27
CA SER A 201 8.27 5.00 19.32
C SER A 201 7.89 4.50 17.93
N TRP A 202 7.62 5.39 16.98
CA TRP A 202 7.38 5.01 15.58
C TRP A 202 8.59 4.33 14.94
N ARG A 203 9.80 4.84 15.21
CA ARG A 203 11.04 4.22 14.75
C ARG A 203 11.25 2.84 15.41
N GLY A 204 11.02 2.72 16.72
CA GLY A 204 11.09 1.44 17.42
C GLY A 204 10.16 0.40 16.80
N LEU A 205 8.91 0.79 16.52
CA LEU A 205 7.92 -0.08 15.88
C LEU A 205 8.37 -0.51 14.47
N SER A 206 8.98 0.38 13.68
CA SER A 206 9.51 0.00 12.36
C SER A 206 10.61 -1.06 12.45
N ILE A 207 11.47 -0.99 13.46
CA ILE A 207 12.55 -1.97 13.67
C ILE A 207 11.94 -3.32 14.06
N VAL A 208 10.92 -3.32 14.92
CA VAL A 208 10.20 -4.55 15.29
C VAL A 208 9.57 -5.20 14.04
N PHE A 209 8.85 -4.44 13.21
CA PHE A 209 8.25 -4.99 11.98
C PHE A 209 9.28 -5.45 10.95
N ALA A 210 10.44 -4.80 10.86
CA ALA A 210 11.55 -5.30 10.04
C ALA A 210 12.11 -6.62 10.59
N GLY A 211 12.19 -6.77 11.91
CA GLY A 211 12.56 -8.02 12.57
C GLY A 211 11.55 -9.14 12.31
N LEU A 212 10.25 -8.86 12.43
CA LEU A 212 9.18 -9.81 12.10
C LEU A 212 9.22 -10.21 10.61
N SER A 213 9.44 -9.25 9.71
CA SER A 213 9.63 -9.55 8.28
C SER A 213 10.84 -10.44 8.02
N LEU A 214 11.92 -10.28 8.79
CA LEU A 214 13.11 -11.11 8.65
C LEU A 214 12.88 -12.52 9.21
N ASP A 215 12.16 -12.62 10.31
CA ASP A 215 11.74 -13.90 10.88
C ASP A 215 10.88 -14.68 9.88
N GLU A 216 9.85 -14.07 9.31
CA GLU A 216 9.00 -14.68 8.28
C GLU A 216 9.77 -15.17 7.04
N PHE A 217 10.88 -14.50 6.70
CA PHE A 217 11.71 -14.88 5.56
C PHE A 217 12.66 -16.04 5.87
N ILE A 218 13.09 -16.20 7.13
CA ILE A 218 14.16 -17.11 7.54
C ILE A 218 13.65 -18.28 8.41
N GLY A 219 12.49 -18.15 9.03
CA GLY A 219 11.95 -19.08 10.01
C GLY A 219 12.77 -19.14 11.29
N LEU A 220 13.07 -18.00 11.92
CA LEU A 220 13.86 -18.02 13.15
C LEU A 220 13.04 -18.64 14.29
N HIS A 221 11.75 -18.34 14.39
CA HIS A 221 10.88 -18.91 15.40
C HIS A 221 10.74 -20.44 15.27
N GLU A 222 10.69 -20.97 14.04
CA GLU A 222 10.72 -22.42 13.81
C GLU A 222 12.02 -23.06 14.32
N LYS A 223 13.15 -22.41 14.06
CA LYS A 223 14.48 -22.87 14.51
C LYS A 223 14.61 -22.85 16.04
N LEU A 224 13.82 -22.03 16.74
CA LEU A 224 13.78 -21.99 18.20
C LEU A 224 12.96 -23.11 18.84
N ILE A 225 12.07 -23.79 18.09
CA ILE A 225 11.21 -24.84 18.63
C ILE A 225 12.02 -25.95 19.30
N LYS A 226 12.95 -26.59 18.55
CA LYS A 226 13.68 -27.76 19.05
C LYS A 226 14.60 -27.44 20.24
N PRO A 227 15.42 -26.37 20.22
CA PRO A 227 16.25 -26.01 21.36
C PRO A 227 15.44 -25.74 22.63
N VAL A 228 14.36 -24.95 22.53
CA VAL A 228 13.55 -24.58 23.70
C VAL A 228 12.79 -25.79 24.22
N ARG A 229 12.18 -26.60 23.33
CA ARG A 229 11.48 -27.82 23.71
C ARG A 229 12.36 -28.79 24.46
N ASN A 230 13.56 -29.06 23.95
CA ASN A 230 14.50 -30.00 24.58
C ASN A 230 15.04 -29.49 25.91
N THR A 231 15.16 -28.16 26.09
CA THR A 231 15.65 -27.56 27.34
C THR A 231 14.59 -27.64 28.44
N PHE A 232 13.33 -27.39 28.11
CA PHE A 232 12.23 -27.33 29.07
C PHE A 232 11.36 -28.60 29.10
N ASN A 233 11.68 -29.61 28.28
CA ASN A 233 10.91 -30.85 28.09
C ASN A 233 9.41 -30.58 27.86
N THR A 234 9.10 -29.63 26.98
CA THR A 234 7.70 -29.24 26.72
C THR A 234 6.99 -30.23 25.80
N SER A 235 5.68 -30.37 25.99
CA SER A 235 4.79 -31.23 25.21
C SER A 235 3.36 -30.64 25.16
N GLY A 236 2.46 -31.30 24.44
CA GLY A 236 1.07 -30.89 24.26
C GLY A 236 0.95 -29.48 23.71
N LEU A 237 0.25 -28.59 24.43
CA LEU A 237 0.06 -27.20 24.02
C LEU A 237 1.39 -26.45 23.76
N LEU A 238 2.48 -26.85 24.44
CA LEU A 238 3.80 -26.23 24.29
C LEU A 238 4.75 -27.07 23.41
N TYR A 239 4.20 -27.92 22.55
CA TYR A 239 4.97 -28.70 21.57
C TYR A 239 5.78 -27.80 20.63
N TYR A 240 5.18 -26.70 20.16
CA TYR A 240 5.87 -25.62 19.47
C TYR A 240 6.40 -24.60 20.49
N ALA A 241 7.50 -24.97 21.12
CA ALA A 241 8.02 -24.30 22.31
C ALA A 241 8.46 -22.84 22.11
N TRP A 242 8.62 -22.37 20.87
CA TRP A 242 8.94 -20.97 20.56
C TRP A 242 7.86 -19.99 21.09
N VAL A 243 6.64 -20.48 21.33
CA VAL A 243 5.56 -19.72 21.98
C VAL A 243 5.99 -19.12 23.31
N ILE A 244 6.90 -19.76 24.06
CA ILE A 244 7.42 -19.24 25.34
C ILE A 244 8.21 -17.94 25.13
N PRO A 245 9.33 -17.92 24.36
CA PRO A 245 10.03 -16.66 24.07
C PRO A 245 9.15 -15.66 23.30
N GLY A 246 8.25 -16.12 22.42
CA GLY A 246 7.28 -15.26 21.73
C GLY A 246 6.34 -14.52 22.69
N ALA A 247 5.76 -15.21 23.67
CA ALA A 247 4.88 -14.61 24.67
C ALA A 247 5.62 -13.61 25.57
N ILE A 248 6.86 -13.91 25.96
CA ILE A 248 7.72 -12.99 26.71
C ILE A 248 8.01 -11.74 25.87
N PHE A 249 8.33 -11.91 24.59
CA PHE A 249 8.54 -10.80 23.66
C PHE A 249 7.29 -9.91 23.54
N VAL A 250 6.10 -10.51 23.36
CA VAL A 250 4.82 -9.77 23.29
C VAL A 250 4.56 -8.98 24.58
N LEU A 251 4.81 -9.57 25.74
CA LEU A 251 4.64 -8.89 27.04
C LEU A 251 5.56 -7.66 27.15
N ILE A 252 6.85 -7.83 26.85
CA ILE A 252 7.83 -6.73 26.87
C ILE A 252 7.44 -5.66 25.86
N PHE A 253 7.06 -6.06 24.65
CA PHE A 253 6.61 -5.17 23.59
C PHE A 253 5.42 -4.32 24.05
N LEU A 254 4.39 -4.93 24.63
CA LEU A 254 3.23 -4.20 25.16
C LEU A 254 3.64 -3.22 26.27
N LEU A 255 4.52 -3.61 27.20
CA LEU A 255 4.97 -2.73 28.28
C LEU A 255 5.76 -1.52 27.75
N VAL A 256 6.65 -1.73 26.78
CA VAL A 256 7.46 -0.67 26.17
C VAL A 256 6.58 0.30 25.37
N PHE A 257 5.61 -0.21 24.61
CA PHE A 257 4.76 0.60 23.73
C PHE A 257 3.42 1.02 24.35
N ALA A 258 3.06 0.59 25.56
CA ALA A 258 1.77 0.92 26.21
C ALA A 258 1.56 2.44 26.33
N ARG A 259 2.57 3.17 26.79
CA ARG A 259 2.49 4.64 26.91
C ARG A 259 2.30 5.28 25.53
N PHE A 260 3.04 4.83 24.53
CA PHE A 260 2.92 5.32 23.17
C PHE A 260 1.52 5.06 22.58
N LEU A 261 1.01 3.85 22.72
CA LEU A 261 -0.34 3.47 22.30
C LEU A 261 -1.41 4.37 22.93
N ALA A 262 -1.26 4.73 24.20
CA ALA A 262 -2.17 5.63 24.89
C ALA A 262 -2.18 7.06 24.30
N THR A 263 -1.06 7.52 23.72
CA THR A 263 -0.98 8.84 23.07
C THR A 263 -1.62 8.90 21.68
N LEU A 264 -1.92 7.76 21.07
CA LEU A 264 -2.51 7.72 19.73
C LEU A 264 -3.99 8.14 19.73
N PRO A 265 -4.48 8.73 18.62
CA PRO A 265 -5.91 8.98 18.43
C PRO A 265 -6.74 7.71 18.63
N ALA A 266 -7.94 7.86 19.23
CA ALA A 266 -8.77 6.72 19.67
C ALA A 266 -9.01 5.68 18.55
N LYS A 267 -9.31 6.13 17.33
CA LYS A 267 -9.53 5.25 16.17
C LYS A 267 -8.28 4.45 15.80
N THR A 268 -7.12 5.11 15.71
CA THR A 268 -5.84 4.44 15.40
C THR A 268 -5.44 3.46 16.49
N ARG A 269 -5.62 3.84 17.76
CA ARG A 269 -5.34 2.98 18.91
C ARG A 269 -6.20 1.71 18.89
N GLN A 270 -7.51 1.83 18.60
CA GLN A 270 -8.40 0.69 18.48
C GLN A 270 -7.99 -0.24 17.33
N LEU A 271 -7.66 0.32 16.17
CA LEU A 271 -7.22 -0.48 15.02
C LEU A 271 -5.88 -1.20 15.29
N PHE A 272 -4.93 -0.55 15.99
CA PHE A 272 -3.69 -1.19 16.41
C PHE A 272 -3.93 -2.35 17.37
N PHE A 273 -4.86 -2.16 18.32
CA PHE A 273 -5.22 -3.22 19.26
C PHE A 273 -5.87 -4.40 18.53
N ILE A 274 -6.85 -4.14 17.66
CA ILE A 274 -7.51 -5.18 16.84
C ILE A 274 -6.49 -5.93 15.99
N ALA A 275 -5.61 -5.21 15.27
CA ALA A 275 -4.56 -5.81 14.45
C ALA A 275 -3.62 -6.69 15.29
N GLY A 276 -3.13 -6.18 16.41
CA GLY A 276 -2.23 -6.91 17.30
C GLY A 276 -2.89 -8.14 17.93
N THR A 277 -4.15 -8.04 18.35
CA THR A 277 -4.90 -9.19 18.89
C THR A 277 -5.11 -10.27 17.83
N ILE A 278 -5.51 -9.91 16.61
CA ILE A 278 -5.68 -10.87 15.52
C ILE A 278 -4.36 -11.57 15.20
N TYR A 279 -3.27 -10.80 15.05
CA TYR A 279 -1.94 -11.34 14.75
C TYR A 279 -1.43 -12.28 15.85
N VAL A 280 -1.47 -11.85 17.12
CA VAL A 280 -1.01 -12.68 18.25
C VAL A 280 -1.91 -13.91 18.46
N ALA A 281 -3.21 -13.80 18.20
CA ALA A 281 -4.12 -14.95 18.26
C ALA A 281 -3.80 -16.00 17.18
N GLY A 282 -3.38 -15.58 15.98
CA GLY A 282 -2.77 -16.46 14.99
C GLY A 282 -1.47 -17.04 15.54
N ALA A 283 -0.44 -16.21 15.64
CA ALA A 283 0.93 -16.61 15.93
C ALA A 283 1.15 -17.41 17.22
N ILE A 284 0.47 -17.06 18.32
CA ILE A 284 0.60 -17.77 19.61
C ILE A 284 -0.62 -18.67 19.82
N GLY A 285 -1.83 -18.14 19.62
CA GLY A 285 -3.06 -18.86 19.97
C GLY A 285 -3.25 -20.14 19.15
N THR A 286 -3.16 -20.04 17.83
CA THR A 286 -3.31 -21.22 16.96
C THR A 286 -2.10 -22.14 17.03
N GLU A 287 -0.92 -21.63 17.35
CA GLU A 287 0.28 -22.43 17.57
C GLU A 287 0.16 -23.35 18.79
N LEU A 288 -0.47 -22.89 19.87
CA LEU A 288 -0.79 -23.73 21.03
C LEU A 288 -1.74 -24.87 20.63
N VAL A 289 -2.77 -24.56 19.83
CA VAL A 289 -3.75 -25.54 19.34
C VAL A 289 -3.09 -26.54 18.38
N GLY A 290 -2.31 -26.05 17.42
CA GLY A 290 -1.56 -26.86 16.46
C GLY A 290 -0.53 -27.73 17.14
N GLY A 291 0.17 -27.22 18.16
CA GLY A 291 1.13 -27.98 18.95
C GLY A 291 0.48 -29.13 19.73
N TYR A 292 -0.68 -28.88 20.35
CA TYR A 292 -1.46 -29.96 20.98
C TYR A 292 -1.89 -31.01 19.95
N TYR A 293 -2.37 -30.58 18.78
CA TYR A 293 -2.76 -31.53 17.74
C TYR A 293 -1.58 -32.36 17.22
N ALA A 294 -0.45 -31.72 16.96
CA ALA A 294 0.77 -32.36 16.45
C ALA A 294 1.35 -33.39 17.43
N ASP A 295 1.31 -33.11 18.73
CA ASP A 295 1.88 -34.01 19.76
C ASP A 295 1.04 -35.27 19.98
N TYR A 296 -0.30 -35.15 19.98
CA TYR A 296 -1.21 -36.26 20.28
C TYR A 296 -1.74 -37.00 19.04
N TYR A 297 -1.77 -36.34 17.89
CA TYR A 297 -2.31 -36.88 16.64
C TYR A 297 -1.23 -36.95 15.56
N THR A 298 -1.21 -35.99 14.63
CA THR A 298 -0.26 -35.98 13.52
C THR A 298 -0.13 -34.59 12.91
N GLU A 299 1.01 -34.33 12.29
CA GLU A 299 1.25 -33.15 11.43
C GLU A 299 0.85 -33.43 9.97
N ASN A 300 0.55 -34.68 9.62
CA ASN A 300 0.41 -35.15 8.24
C ASN A 300 -1.04 -35.46 7.84
N ASP A 301 -1.99 -34.61 8.20
CA ASP A 301 -3.39 -34.76 7.79
C ASP A 301 -4.05 -33.43 7.39
N MET A 302 -5.25 -33.52 6.82
CA MET A 302 -6.00 -32.33 6.40
C MET A 302 -6.41 -31.43 7.58
N ILE A 303 -6.60 -32.00 8.78
CA ILE A 303 -7.04 -31.23 9.95
C ILE A 303 -5.91 -30.30 10.40
N TYR A 304 -4.68 -30.81 10.50
CA TYR A 304 -3.51 -30.02 10.82
C TYR A 304 -3.31 -28.90 9.78
N ASN A 305 -3.46 -29.19 8.48
CA ASN A 305 -3.34 -28.15 7.45
C ASN A 305 -4.44 -27.08 7.53
N ILE A 306 -5.64 -27.42 8.01
CA ILE A 306 -6.67 -26.41 8.27
C ILE A 306 -6.27 -25.53 9.45
N ILE A 307 -5.74 -26.12 10.54
CA ILE A 307 -5.28 -25.37 11.71
C ILE A 307 -4.19 -24.36 11.30
N THR A 308 -3.20 -24.81 10.53
CA THR A 308 -2.11 -23.95 10.05
C THR A 308 -2.60 -22.93 9.01
N THR A 309 -3.55 -23.29 8.13
CA THR A 309 -4.20 -22.31 7.26
C THR A 309 -4.88 -21.20 8.06
N VAL A 310 -5.57 -21.55 9.16
CA VAL A 310 -6.20 -20.56 10.05
C VAL A 310 -5.16 -19.68 10.73
N LYS A 311 -4.03 -20.24 11.19
CA LYS A 311 -2.89 -19.48 11.72
C LYS A 311 -2.46 -18.39 10.73
N GLU A 312 -2.07 -18.80 9.53
CA GLU A 312 -1.50 -17.92 8.52
C GLU A 312 -2.50 -16.84 8.08
N VAL A 313 -3.76 -17.21 7.89
CA VAL A 313 -4.82 -16.24 7.54
C VAL A 313 -5.02 -15.23 8.66
N LEU A 314 -5.03 -15.64 9.94
CA LEU A 314 -5.15 -14.70 11.06
C LEU A 314 -3.96 -13.73 11.09
N GLU A 315 -2.74 -14.22 10.93
CA GLU A 315 -1.54 -13.37 10.88
C GLU A 315 -1.62 -12.35 9.73
N MET A 316 -1.93 -12.80 8.52
CA MET A 316 -2.09 -11.92 7.36
C MET A 316 -3.22 -10.90 7.56
N LEU A 317 -4.35 -11.28 8.16
CA LEU A 317 -5.44 -10.36 8.50
C LEU A 317 -5.02 -9.30 9.51
N GLY A 318 -4.25 -9.68 10.54
CA GLY A 318 -3.67 -8.75 11.50
C GLY A 318 -2.79 -7.70 10.81
N ILE A 319 -1.91 -8.14 9.91
CA ILE A 319 -1.05 -7.26 9.11
C ILE A 319 -1.88 -6.32 8.22
N ILE A 320 -2.92 -6.83 7.56
CA ILE A 320 -3.80 -6.04 6.70
C ILE A 320 -4.52 -4.92 7.48
N VAL A 321 -5.09 -5.24 8.65
CA VAL A 321 -5.73 -4.24 9.52
C VAL A 321 -4.70 -3.20 9.97
N PHE A 322 -3.47 -3.62 10.26
CA PHE A 322 -2.40 -2.72 10.63
C PHE A 322 -2.01 -1.77 9.49
N ILE A 323 -1.83 -2.28 8.26
CA ILE A 323 -1.57 -1.46 7.06
C ILE A 323 -2.69 -0.43 6.86
N TYR A 324 -3.95 -0.87 6.96
CA TYR A 324 -5.10 0.02 6.86
C TYR A 324 -5.04 1.14 7.91
N SER A 325 -4.71 0.80 9.17
CA SER A 325 -4.57 1.77 10.25
C SER A 325 -3.45 2.79 9.97
N LEU A 326 -2.29 2.34 9.49
CA LEU A 326 -1.16 3.20 9.15
C LEU A 326 -1.53 4.17 8.02
N LEU A 327 -2.10 3.67 6.93
CA LEU A 327 -2.52 4.51 5.80
C LEU A 327 -3.63 5.49 6.21
N SER A 328 -4.60 5.06 7.02
CA SER A 328 -5.65 5.93 7.56
C SER A 328 -5.05 7.02 8.46
N TYR A 329 -4.07 6.68 9.29
CA TYR A 329 -3.36 7.63 10.14
C TYR A 329 -2.61 8.67 9.30
N MET A 330 -1.86 8.22 8.28
CA MET A 330 -1.15 9.12 7.36
C MET A 330 -2.12 10.07 6.66
N SER A 331 -3.25 9.57 6.16
CA SER A 331 -4.27 10.38 5.48
C SER A 331 -4.89 11.46 6.37
N CYS A 332 -5.02 11.22 7.68
CA CYS A 332 -5.65 12.17 8.60
C CYS A 332 -4.67 13.17 9.20
N TYR A 333 -3.42 12.75 9.46
CA TYR A 333 -2.49 13.48 10.31
C TYR A 333 -1.21 13.96 9.63
N ILE A 334 -0.92 13.50 8.39
CA ILE A 334 0.29 13.90 7.67
C ILE A 334 -0.10 14.73 6.43
N LYS A 335 0.18 16.04 6.47
CA LYS A 335 -0.01 16.95 5.33
C LYS A 335 1.09 16.70 4.29
N ARG A 336 0.80 15.85 3.30
CA ARG A 336 1.58 15.56 2.07
C ARG A 336 3.03 15.10 2.33
N VAL A 337 3.36 13.88 1.90
CA VAL A 337 4.73 13.36 1.93
C VAL A 337 5.36 13.57 0.56
N ASP A 338 6.12 14.65 0.38
CA ASP A 338 6.95 14.83 -0.82
C ASP A 338 8.28 14.07 -0.60
N ILE A 339 8.39 12.87 -1.18
CA ILE A 339 9.65 12.11 -1.20
C ILE A 339 10.54 12.71 -2.29
N ARG A 340 11.58 13.44 -1.89
CA ARG A 340 12.63 13.91 -2.81
C ARG A 340 13.80 12.94 -2.78
N VAL A 341 14.09 12.30 -3.91
CA VAL A 341 15.28 11.46 -4.09
C VAL A 341 16.31 12.26 -4.88
N ASP A 342 17.29 12.83 -4.19
CA ASP A 342 18.39 13.57 -4.82
C ASP A 342 19.57 12.61 -5.06
N ILE A 343 19.81 12.25 -6.33
CA ILE A 343 20.97 11.44 -6.72
C ILE A 343 22.18 12.37 -6.85
N LEU A 344 23.02 12.44 -5.81
CA LEU A 344 24.25 13.22 -5.85
C LEU A 344 25.31 12.52 -6.72
N ASN A 345 25.49 13.02 -7.95
CA ASN A 345 26.63 12.65 -8.79
C ASN A 345 27.89 13.36 -8.27
N ILE A 346 28.70 12.67 -7.46
CA ILE A 346 30.01 13.17 -7.05
C ILE A 346 30.95 13.14 -8.26
N LYS A 347 31.01 14.23 -9.03
CA LYS A 347 32.07 14.42 -10.04
C LYS A 347 33.41 14.57 -9.31
N LYS A 348 34.28 13.60 -9.53
CA LYS A 348 35.68 13.53 -9.09
C LYS A 348 36.41 14.82 -9.48
N LYS A 349 36.77 15.65 -8.50
CA LYS A 349 37.59 16.85 -8.65
C LYS A 349 39.02 16.41 -9.01
N ARG A 350 39.34 16.23 -10.30
CA ARG A 350 40.74 16.15 -10.76
C ARG A 350 41.31 17.57 -10.70
N ARG A 351 42.23 17.78 -9.76
CA ARG A 351 43.13 18.93 -9.71
C ARG A 351 43.95 18.95 -11.00
N SER A 352 43.89 20.05 -11.76
CA SER A 352 44.96 20.40 -12.70
C SER A 352 45.99 21.21 -11.91
N SER A 353 47.15 20.61 -11.73
CA SER A 353 48.39 21.30 -11.38
C SER A 353 48.84 22.23 -12.50
#